data_AF-A0A921SYS5-F1
#
_entry.id   AF-A0A921SYS5-F1
#
_cell.length_a   1.000
_cell.length_b   1.000
_cell.length_c   1.000
_cell.angle_alpha   90.00
_cell.angle_beta   90.00
_cell.angle_gamma   90.00
#
_symmetry.space_group_name_H-M   'P 1'
#
loop_
_entity.id
_entity.type
_entity.pdbx_description
1 polymer ?
#
loop_
_entity_poly.entity_id
_entity_poly.type
_entity_poly.pdbx_seq_one_letter_code
_entity_poly.pdbx_strand_id
1 'polypeptide(L)'
;MSNVRTQIGKAIGKSLNSYHSRVKPKIDELKFKEQYQGRIIDCMVGEVDDNYIETPETDEKVVKLEHSKDGVVKIARIKGKTILVDEEGNETDTPGEGCRLISVGEDEDNKLIILSNNKNLLRKELIEKRTWMDINGVIQQNNDNYVTKFIRVEKNSIYKNNANFTFYWLYDENKEFIGFQRGEIVTTNLASYVKFGKSWSFSSNGEYDFSNSIICKVNHMNDVVEYIPHESHKTEILLDEPLRNLSNRVYDEIVGNKLIRRVGRVVLNGTEVYGEYADVNNRLKNVIGYFTQIEDIQFKNSEKNILCNVMPTSAYDEKDTIGCKLGGSPHLHIYLSRELINSKEDFIDYIKLNPIEVLYELAEPIIEELPNGITLQGYDDTTMYIENSIAPTVQYGYNALIPYKQELLNQKEEVETNTLDIEQNIIPYLMDMEFNLMLMEDE
;
A
#
# COMPACT_ATOMS: atom_id res chain seq x y z
N MET A 1 43.65 24.50 -45.05
CA MET A 1 42.30 23.86 -44.98
C MET A 1 42.18 22.78 -43.90
N SER A 2 43.24 22.08 -43.45
CA SER A 2 43.11 20.97 -42.47
C SER A 2 42.65 21.38 -41.06
N ASN A 3 42.90 22.62 -40.63
CA ASN A 3 42.58 23.08 -39.27
C ASN A 3 41.07 23.32 -39.07
N VAL A 4 40.34 23.69 -40.13
CA VAL A 4 38.89 23.92 -40.08
C VAL A 4 38.14 22.58 -40.01
N ARG A 5 38.56 21.58 -40.80
CA ARG A 5 37.98 20.22 -40.75
C ARG A 5 38.12 19.57 -39.37
N THR A 6 39.31 19.68 -38.77
CA THR A 6 39.58 19.11 -37.43
C THR A 6 38.78 19.79 -36.32
N GLN A 7 38.51 21.10 -36.44
CA GLN A 7 37.69 21.84 -35.48
C GLN A 7 36.20 21.55 -35.63
N ILE A 8 35.73 21.34 -36.87
CA ILE A 8 34.34 20.96 -37.16
C ILE A 8 34.05 19.52 -36.67
N GLY A 9 34.92 18.54 -36.97
CA GLY A 9 34.76 17.17 -36.47
C GLY A 9 34.75 17.10 -34.94
N LYS A 10 35.61 17.87 -34.25
CA LYS A 10 35.59 17.99 -32.78
C LYS A 10 34.33 18.66 -32.24
N ALA A 11 33.77 19.64 -32.94
CA ALA A 11 32.54 20.31 -32.53
C ALA A 11 31.32 19.40 -32.72
N ILE A 12 31.27 18.66 -33.84
CA ILE A 12 30.22 17.69 -34.16
C ILE A 12 30.26 16.50 -33.20
N GLY A 13 31.44 15.89 -32.98
CA GLY A 13 31.60 14.78 -32.03
C GLY A 13 31.29 15.15 -30.58
N LYS A 14 31.53 16.41 -30.17
CA LYS A 14 31.09 16.92 -28.86
C LYS A 14 29.57 17.14 -28.80
N SER A 15 28.97 17.66 -29.87
CA SER A 15 27.52 17.87 -29.96
C SER A 15 26.76 16.55 -29.92
N LEU A 16 27.20 15.55 -30.70
CA LEU A 16 26.59 14.21 -30.77
C LEU A 16 26.79 13.39 -29.50
N ASN A 17 27.98 13.40 -28.89
CA ASN A 17 28.15 12.76 -27.59
C ASN A 17 27.31 13.43 -26.49
N SER A 18 27.15 14.76 -26.57
CA SER A 18 26.25 15.48 -25.66
C SER A 18 24.77 15.20 -25.95
N TYR A 19 24.40 14.91 -27.19
CA TYR A 19 23.04 14.51 -27.56
C TYR A 19 22.76 13.07 -27.13
N HIS A 20 23.63 12.11 -27.47
CA HIS A 20 23.50 10.70 -27.09
C HIS A 20 23.51 10.49 -25.58
N SER A 21 24.38 11.18 -24.83
CA SER A 21 24.37 11.12 -23.35
C SER A 21 23.13 11.73 -22.70
N ARG A 22 22.45 12.68 -23.37
CA ARG A 22 21.19 13.27 -22.88
C ARG A 22 19.94 12.50 -23.31
N VAL A 23 20.00 11.84 -24.47
CA VAL A 23 18.86 11.18 -25.10
C VAL A 23 18.79 9.71 -24.74
N LYS A 24 19.92 9.01 -24.60
CA LYS A 24 19.96 7.60 -24.20
C LYS A 24 19.25 7.32 -22.87
N PRO A 25 19.47 8.09 -21.78
CA PRO A 25 18.73 7.88 -20.54
C PRO A 25 17.22 8.10 -20.70
N LYS A 26 16.80 9.02 -21.58
CA LYS A 26 15.38 9.25 -21.89
C LYS A 26 14.77 8.14 -22.74
N ILE A 27 15.53 7.57 -23.69
CA ILE A 27 15.10 6.42 -24.47
C ILE A 27 15.00 5.19 -23.56
N ASP A 28 15.96 4.97 -22.67
CA ASP A 28 15.91 3.87 -21.70
C ASP A 28 14.75 4.05 -20.70
N GLU A 29 14.47 5.28 -20.26
CA GLU A 29 13.29 5.61 -19.44
C GLU A 29 11.98 5.38 -20.19
N LEU A 30 11.92 5.76 -21.48
CA LEU A 30 10.75 5.52 -22.34
C LEU A 30 10.53 4.03 -22.59
N LYS A 31 11.57 3.27 -22.94
CA LYS A 31 11.51 1.81 -23.09
C LYS A 31 11.10 1.13 -21.78
N PHE A 32 11.57 1.62 -20.64
CA PHE A 32 11.14 1.11 -19.34
C PHE A 32 9.66 1.40 -19.07
N LYS A 33 9.20 2.64 -19.32
CA LYS A 33 7.78 3.02 -19.18
C LYS A 33 6.89 2.22 -20.11
N GLU A 34 7.36 1.96 -21.32
CA GLU A 34 6.64 1.21 -22.34
C GLU A 34 6.59 -0.29 -22.05
N GLN A 35 7.71 -0.91 -21.63
CA GLN A 35 7.71 -2.30 -21.15
C GLN A 35 6.89 -2.47 -19.87
N TYR A 36 6.85 -1.45 -19.02
CA TYR A 36 6.01 -1.41 -17.83
C TYR A 36 4.52 -1.31 -18.20
N GLN A 37 4.15 -0.45 -19.15
CA GLN A 37 2.80 -0.36 -19.69
C GLN A 37 2.39 -1.63 -20.44
N GLY A 38 3.28 -2.21 -21.26
CA GLY A 38 3.05 -3.47 -21.96
C GLY A 38 2.84 -4.64 -21.00
N ARG A 39 3.59 -4.71 -19.89
CA ARG A 39 3.36 -5.70 -18.83
C ARG A 39 2.05 -5.50 -18.08
N ILE A 40 1.66 -4.25 -17.83
CA ILE A 40 0.34 -3.93 -17.26
C ILE A 40 -0.75 -4.41 -18.20
N ILE A 41 -0.61 -4.17 -19.50
CA ILE A 41 -1.58 -4.55 -20.53
C ILE A 41 -1.62 -6.06 -20.76
N ASP A 42 -0.48 -6.76 -20.76
CA ASP A 42 -0.44 -8.23 -20.90
C ASP A 42 -1.00 -8.93 -19.65
N CYS A 43 -0.81 -8.36 -18.45
CA CYS A 43 -1.53 -8.80 -17.24
C CYS A 43 -3.05 -8.57 -17.36
N MET A 44 -3.50 -7.51 -18.04
CA MET A 44 -4.93 -7.23 -18.28
C MET A 44 -5.57 -8.12 -19.36
N VAL A 45 -4.80 -8.90 -20.13
CA VAL A 45 -5.29 -9.70 -21.27
C VAL A 45 -5.33 -11.22 -20.97
N GLY A 46 -4.89 -11.65 -19.78
CA GLY A 46 -4.96 -13.05 -19.33
C GLY A 46 -6.39 -13.53 -19.04
N GLU A 47 -6.79 -14.64 -19.67
CA GLU A 47 -8.14 -15.22 -19.73
C GLU A 47 -8.92 -15.31 -18.39
N VAL A 48 -10.01 -14.53 -18.25
CA VAL A 48 -11.41 -14.96 -18.00
C VAL A 48 -12.33 -13.75 -18.28
N ASP A 49 -13.24 -13.90 -19.25
CA ASP A 49 -14.33 -12.98 -19.64
C ASP A 49 -13.86 -11.67 -20.31
N ASP A 50 -14.34 -11.41 -21.54
CA ASP A 50 -13.79 -10.48 -22.54
C ASP A 50 -13.70 -8.99 -22.12
N ASN A 51 -14.04 -8.64 -20.88
CA ASN A 51 -14.04 -7.28 -20.34
C ASN A 51 -13.32 -7.14 -18.99
N TYR A 52 -12.59 -8.16 -18.55
CA TYR A 52 -11.91 -8.15 -17.26
C TYR A 52 -10.56 -7.41 -17.35
N ILE A 53 -10.25 -6.56 -16.36
CA ILE A 53 -9.01 -5.77 -16.24
C ILE A 53 -8.39 -6.08 -14.88
N GLU A 54 -7.08 -6.36 -14.83
CA GLU A 54 -6.30 -6.43 -13.60
C GLU A 54 -5.59 -5.11 -13.29
N THR A 55 -5.70 -4.63 -12.05
CA THR A 55 -4.97 -3.45 -11.60
C THR A 55 -3.53 -3.82 -11.24
N PRO A 56 -2.58 -2.85 -11.26
CA PRO A 56 -1.31 -3.04 -10.59
C PRO A 56 -1.51 -3.22 -9.08
N GLU A 57 -0.48 -3.75 -8.41
CA GLU A 57 -0.43 -3.83 -6.95
C GLU A 57 -0.42 -2.42 -6.34
N THR A 58 -1.16 -2.22 -5.25
CA THR A 58 -1.25 -0.94 -4.53
C THR A 58 -1.47 -1.18 -3.04
N ASP A 59 -0.91 -0.32 -2.20
CA ASP A 59 -1.15 -0.26 -0.75
C ASP A 59 -2.09 0.89 -0.35
N GLU A 60 -2.71 1.54 -1.34
CA GLU A 60 -3.69 2.58 -1.11
C GLU A 60 -4.95 2.02 -0.45
N LYS A 61 -5.39 2.67 0.64
CA LYS A 61 -6.63 2.28 1.35
C LYS A 61 -7.91 2.58 0.56
N VAL A 62 -7.81 3.37 -0.51
CA VAL A 62 -8.91 3.66 -1.45
C VAL A 62 -8.41 3.48 -2.85
N VAL A 63 -9.10 2.65 -3.62
CA VAL A 63 -8.80 2.47 -5.04
C VAL A 63 -10.07 2.67 -5.84
N LYS A 64 -10.03 3.59 -6.79
CA LYS A 64 -11.13 3.79 -7.73
C LYS A 64 -10.91 2.89 -8.94
N LEU A 65 -11.90 2.06 -9.24
CA LEU A 65 -11.90 1.22 -10.43
C LEU A 65 -12.60 2.01 -11.54
N GLU A 66 -11.83 2.88 -12.22
CA GLU A 66 -12.39 3.74 -13.26
C GLU A 66 -12.99 2.91 -14.39
N HIS A 67 -14.18 3.33 -14.85
CA HIS A 67 -14.92 2.65 -15.91
C HIS A 67 -15.26 1.20 -15.58
N SER A 68 -15.25 0.83 -14.30
CA SER A 68 -15.82 -0.45 -13.89
C SER A 68 -17.31 -0.45 -14.21
N LYS A 69 -17.82 -1.63 -14.54
CA LYS A 69 -19.24 -1.89 -14.70
C LYS A 69 -19.73 -2.83 -13.62
N ASP A 70 -21.03 -2.86 -13.42
CA ASP A 70 -21.70 -3.88 -12.62
C ASP A 70 -21.19 -5.29 -12.99
N GLY A 71 -20.75 -6.04 -11.97
CA GLY A 71 -20.09 -7.33 -12.21
C GLY A 71 -19.38 -7.87 -10.97
N VAL A 72 -18.30 -8.63 -11.19
CA VAL A 72 -17.51 -9.22 -10.11
C VAL A 72 -16.14 -8.55 -10.06
N VAL A 73 -15.75 -8.09 -8.88
CA VAL A 73 -14.38 -7.71 -8.57
C VAL A 73 -13.72 -8.92 -7.88
N LYS A 74 -12.68 -9.50 -8.47
CA LYS A 74 -11.90 -10.55 -7.79
C LYS A 74 -10.66 -9.92 -7.18
N ILE A 75 -10.29 -10.36 -5.99
CA ILE A 75 -9.03 -9.98 -5.37
C ILE A 75 -8.02 -11.05 -5.77
N ALA A 76 -7.13 -10.70 -6.70
CA ALA A 76 -6.17 -11.64 -7.25
C ALA A 76 -5.09 -11.99 -6.22
N ARG A 77 -4.65 -10.95 -5.49
CA ARG A 77 -3.55 -11.07 -4.53
C ARG A 77 -3.70 -10.08 -3.38
N ILE A 78 -3.34 -10.52 -2.17
CA ILE A 78 -3.19 -9.69 -0.97
C ILE A 78 -1.84 -10.04 -0.34
N LYS A 79 -1.00 -9.05 -0.04
CA LYS A 79 0.27 -9.24 0.66
C LYS A 79 0.22 -8.58 2.03
N GLY A 80 0.73 -9.29 3.02
CA GLY A 80 0.93 -8.77 4.37
C GLY A 80 1.88 -7.58 4.41
N LYS A 81 1.70 -6.77 5.44
CA LYS A 81 2.56 -5.65 5.81
C LYS A 81 2.76 -5.72 7.32
N THR A 82 3.96 -5.40 7.77
CA THR A 82 4.29 -5.30 9.19
C THR A 82 4.97 -3.95 9.39
N ILE A 83 4.55 -3.25 10.43
CA ILE A 83 5.17 -2.00 10.88
C ILE A 83 5.72 -2.19 12.29
N LEU A 84 6.69 -1.37 12.63
CA LEU A 84 7.21 -1.26 13.98
C LEU A 84 6.61 0.02 14.59
N VAL A 85 6.03 -0.10 15.79
CA VAL A 85 5.51 1.03 16.55
C VAL A 85 6.26 1.19 17.86
N ASP A 86 6.45 2.43 18.29
CA ASP A 86 7.04 2.76 19.59
C ASP A 86 6.03 2.62 20.75
N GLU A 87 6.48 2.91 21.98
CA GLU A 87 5.66 2.89 23.20
C GLU A 87 4.48 3.87 23.16
N GLU A 88 4.62 4.95 22.39
CA GLU A 88 3.60 5.99 22.23
C GLU A 88 2.58 5.62 21.12
N GLY A 89 2.85 4.55 20.38
CA GLY A 89 2.02 4.06 19.28
C GLY A 89 2.35 4.69 17.92
N ASN A 90 3.48 5.38 17.78
CA ASN A 90 3.90 5.98 16.52
C ASN A 90 4.74 4.97 15.71
N GLU A 91 4.60 5.00 14.38
CA GLU A 91 5.45 4.21 13.48
C GLU A 91 6.92 4.67 13.59
N THR A 92 7.83 3.72 13.71
CA THR A 92 9.27 3.95 13.85
C THR A 92 10.07 2.92 13.05
N ASP A 93 11.24 3.32 12.56
CA ASP A 93 12.21 2.41 11.93
C ASP A 93 13.27 1.90 12.93
N THR A 94 13.23 2.39 14.17
CA THR A 94 14.25 2.08 15.18
C THR A 94 13.66 1.18 16.26
N PRO A 95 14.10 -0.08 16.36
CA PRO A 95 13.66 -0.96 17.44
C PRO A 95 14.21 -0.52 18.79
N GLY A 96 13.43 -0.77 19.84
CA GLY A 96 13.73 -0.33 21.20
C GLY A 96 12.79 -0.97 22.22
N GLU A 97 13.10 -0.78 23.50
CA GLU A 97 12.22 -1.22 24.58
C GLU A 97 10.80 -0.65 24.41
N GLY A 98 9.82 -1.50 24.73
CA GLY A 98 8.39 -1.22 24.58
C GLY A 98 7.87 -1.02 23.15
N CYS A 99 8.72 -1.09 22.13
CA CYS A 99 8.27 -1.16 20.74
C CYS A 99 7.53 -2.48 20.46
N ARG A 100 6.62 -2.46 19.49
CA ARG A 100 5.85 -3.63 19.05
C ARG A 100 5.87 -3.78 17.54
N LEU A 101 5.83 -5.02 17.06
CA LEU A 101 5.56 -5.31 15.66
C LEU A 101 4.05 -5.48 15.51
N ILE A 102 3.45 -4.77 14.57
CA ILE A 102 2.01 -4.89 14.26
C ILE A 102 1.86 -5.25 12.79
N SER A 103 1.01 -6.23 12.49
CA SER A 103 0.80 -6.76 11.15
C SER A 103 -0.65 -6.60 10.67
N VAL A 104 -0.88 -6.79 9.36
CA VAL A 104 -2.21 -6.60 8.78
C VAL A 104 -3.23 -7.55 9.42
N GLY A 105 -4.31 -6.97 9.92
CA GLY A 105 -5.42 -7.65 10.58
C GLY A 105 -5.25 -7.78 12.09
N GLU A 106 -4.07 -7.52 12.66
CA GLU A 106 -3.77 -7.79 14.07
C GLU A 106 -4.66 -6.98 15.03
N ASP A 107 -4.87 -5.70 14.74
CA ASP A 107 -5.77 -4.82 15.51
C ASP A 107 -7.26 -5.06 15.17
N GLU A 108 -7.55 -5.88 14.16
CA GLU A 108 -8.91 -6.20 13.69
C GLU A 108 -9.30 -7.66 13.99
N ASP A 109 -8.80 -8.25 15.09
CA ASP A 109 -9.03 -9.66 15.46
C ASP A 109 -8.60 -10.64 14.35
N ASN A 110 -7.46 -10.37 13.70
CA ASN A 110 -6.94 -11.09 12.54
C ASN A 110 -7.89 -11.11 11.33
N LYS A 111 -8.71 -10.06 11.17
CA LYS A 111 -9.64 -9.93 10.03
C LYS A 111 -9.09 -8.99 8.98
N LEU A 112 -9.24 -9.37 7.71
CA LEU A 112 -9.11 -8.46 6.58
C LEU A 112 -10.49 -8.01 6.15
N ILE A 113 -10.67 -6.69 5.99
CA ILE A 113 -11.97 -6.11 5.67
C ILE A 113 -11.85 -5.31 4.39
N ILE A 114 -12.57 -5.74 3.35
CA ILE A 114 -12.55 -5.08 2.04
C ILE A 114 -14.00 -4.81 1.61
N LEU A 115 -14.24 -3.59 1.16
CA LEU A 115 -15.56 -3.12 0.75
C LEU A 115 -15.51 -2.58 -0.67
N SER A 116 -16.57 -2.83 -1.43
CA SER A 116 -16.86 -2.15 -2.68
C SER A 116 -18.11 -1.30 -2.50
N ASN A 117 -18.05 -0.04 -2.94
CA ASN A 117 -19.18 0.88 -2.95
C ASN A 117 -19.43 1.36 -4.37
N ASN A 118 -20.70 1.63 -4.70
CA ASN A 118 -21.05 2.42 -5.86
C ASN A 118 -20.80 3.93 -5.61
N LYS A 119 -21.05 4.76 -6.62
CA LYS A 119 -20.80 6.21 -6.57
C LYS A 119 -21.61 7.01 -5.53
N ASN A 120 -22.66 6.44 -4.93
CA ASN A 120 -23.42 7.11 -3.86
C ASN A 120 -22.80 6.77 -2.51
N LEU A 121 -22.28 7.77 -1.80
CA LEU A 121 -21.62 7.62 -0.50
C LEU A 121 -22.58 7.71 0.70
N LEU A 122 -23.84 8.11 0.49
CA LEU A 122 -24.77 8.33 1.58
C LEU A 122 -25.53 7.05 1.95
N ARG A 123 -25.20 6.49 3.12
CA ARG A 123 -25.96 5.43 3.77
C ARG A 123 -26.90 6.02 4.81
N LYS A 124 -28.15 5.54 4.88
CA LYS A 124 -29.15 6.07 5.82
C LYS A 124 -28.73 5.90 7.27
N GLU A 125 -28.02 4.82 7.57
CA GLU A 125 -27.54 4.44 8.90
C GLU A 125 -26.43 5.37 9.41
N LEU A 126 -25.84 6.16 8.51
CA LEU A 126 -24.86 7.18 8.86
C LEU A 126 -25.53 8.45 9.36
N ILE A 127 -26.85 8.62 9.24
CA ILE A 127 -27.51 9.87 9.63
C ILE A 127 -27.87 9.84 11.10
N GLU A 128 -27.20 10.69 11.89
CA GLU A 128 -27.50 10.91 13.29
C GLU A 128 -28.55 12.01 13.42
N LYS A 129 -29.71 11.63 13.94
CA LYS A 129 -30.81 12.54 14.21
C LYS A 129 -30.57 13.29 15.51
N ARG A 130 -31.14 14.49 15.59
CA ARG A 130 -31.13 15.34 16.78
C ARG A 130 -29.72 15.75 17.22
N THR A 131 -28.85 15.95 16.24
CA THR A 131 -27.44 16.25 16.42
C THR A 131 -27.09 17.50 15.63
N TRP A 132 -26.47 18.46 16.29
CA TRP A 132 -25.85 19.63 15.67
C TRP A 132 -24.34 19.57 15.88
N MET A 133 -23.58 20.17 14.97
CA MET A 133 -22.16 20.42 15.20
C MET A 133 -21.91 21.91 15.05
N ASP A 134 -21.13 22.47 15.97
CA ASP A 134 -20.69 23.85 15.83
C ASP A 134 -19.56 24.00 14.81
N ILE A 135 -19.12 25.24 14.58
CA ILE A 135 -18.07 25.56 13.60
C ILE A 135 -16.70 24.94 13.93
N ASN A 136 -16.50 24.47 15.17
CA ASN A 136 -15.27 23.84 15.63
C ASN A 136 -15.38 22.31 15.60
N GLY A 137 -16.46 21.77 15.04
CA GLY A 137 -16.68 20.33 14.93
C GLY A 137 -17.14 19.67 16.24
N VAL A 138 -17.54 20.45 17.25
CA VAL A 138 -18.03 19.91 18.54
C VAL A 138 -19.50 19.52 18.39
N ILE A 139 -19.79 18.27 18.74
CA ILE A 139 -21.14 17.72 18.69
C ILE A 139 -21.98 18.26 19.85
N GLN A 140 -23.19 18.72 19.54
CA GLN A 140 -24.20 19.17 20.50
C GLN A 140 -25.52 18.47 20.21
N GLN A 141 -26.26 18.09 21.25
CA GLN A 141 -27.62 17.61 21.07
C GLN A 141 -28.52 18.77 20.64
N ASN A 142 -29.29 18.55 19.58
CA ASN A 142 -30.22 19.53 19.08
C ASN A 142 -31.34 18.83 18.32
N ASN A 143 -32.58 18.95 18.78
CA ASN A 143 -33.73 18.22 18.24
C ASN A 143 -34.02 18.47 16.76
N ASP A 144 -33.48 19.54 16.19
CA ASP A 144 -33.84 20.10 14.89
C ASP A 144 -32.70 19.98 13.86
N ASN A 145 -31.74 19.09 14.06
CA ASN A 145 -30.61 18.95 13.14
C ASN A 145 -30.26 17.49 12.85
N TYR A 146 -29.68 17.28 11.68
CA TYR A 146 -29.08 16.03 11.26
C TYR A 146 -27.62 16.24 10.97
N VAL A 147 -26.81 15.31 11.43
CA VAL A 147 -25.38 15.24 11.12
C VAL A 147 -25.08 13.81 10.69
N THR A 148 -24.31 13.63 9.62
CA THR A 148 -23.82 12.30 9.27
C THR A 148 -22.68 11.90 10.19
N LYS A 149 -22.51 10.59 10.39
CA LYS A 149 -21.22 10.00 10.76
C LYS A 149 -20.17 10.34 9.71
N PHE A 150 -18.92 9.99 10.02
CA PHE A 150 -17.81 10.17 9.08
C PHE A 150 -18.09 9.42 7.78
N ILE A 151 -18.11 10.17 6.68
CA ILE A 151 -18.16 9.66 5.31
C ILE A 151 -16.77 9.86 4.72
N ARG A 152 -16.15 8.78 4.23
CA ARG A 152 -14.83 8.86 3.61
C ARG A 152 -14.94 9.55 2.24
N VAL A 153 -13.99 10.42 1.94
CA VAL A 153 -13.94 11.20 0.69
C VAL A 153 -12.54 11.19 0.10
N GLU A 154 -12.45 11.47 -1.19
CA GLU A 154 -11.20 11.71 -1.88
C GLU A 154 -10.72 13.14 -1.60
N LYS A 155 -9.41 13.31 -1.55
CA LYS A 155 -8.73 14.61 -1.44
C LYS A 155 -8.97 15.46 -2.70
N ASN A 156 -8.96 16.78 -2.56
CA ASN A 156 -9.08 17.76 -3.66
C ASN A 156 -10.25 17.47 -4.63
N SER A 157 -11.39 17.03 -4.11
CA SER A 157 -12.51 16.54 -4.89
C SER A 157 -13.78 17.34 -4.61
N ILE A 158 -14.65 17.38 -5.62
CA ILE A 158 -15.94 18.09 -5.57
C ILE A 158 -17.04 17.05 -5.35
N TYR A 159 -17.94 17.35 -4.41
CA TYR A 159 -19.09 16.51 -4.11
C TYR A 159 -20.41 17.28 -4.25
N LYS A 160 -21.44 16.54 -4.62
CA LYS A 160 -22.82 17.02 -4.64
C LYS A 160 -23.71 16.17 -3.76
N ASN A 161 -24.74 16.80 -3.22
CA ASN A 161 -25.80 16.14 -2.50
C ASN A 161 -27.16 16.72 -2.91
N ASN A 162 -28.19 15.88 -2.95
CA ASN A 162 -29.58 16.31 -3.15
C ASN A 162 -30.39 16.31 -1.85
N ALA A 163 -29.74 15.97 -0.71
CA ALA A 163 -30.34 15.94 0.61
C ALA A 163 -30.49 17.34 1.24
N ASN A 164 -29.97 18.38 0.57
CA ASN A 164 -29.81 19.74 1.07
C ASN A 164 -29.00 19.79 2.38
N PHE A 165 -27.93 19.00 2.47
CA PHE A 165 -26.87 19.26 3.45
C PHE A 165 -26.19 20.57 3.08
N THR A 166 -26.33 21.56 3.95
CA THR A 166 -25.81 22.92 3.75
C THR A 166 -24.50 23.17 4.47
N PHE A 167 -24.14 22.30 5.41
CA PHE A 167 -22.97 22.39 6.27
C PHE A 167 -22.11 21.15 6.08
N TYR A 168 -20.80 21.30 6.14
CA TYR A 168 -19.92 20.16 6.20
C TYR A 168 -18.63 20.46 6.96
N TRP A 169 -18.11 19.41 7.61
CA TRP A 169 -16.91 19.45 8.44
C TRP A 169 -15.91 18.45 7.88
N LEU A 170 -14.69 18.92 7.64
CA LEU A 170 -13.59 18.17 7.05
C LEU A 170 -12.71 17.61 8.16
N TYR A 171 -12.23 16.38 7.97
CA TYR A 171 -11.38 15.67 8.89
C TYR A 171 -10.27 14.92 8.17
N ASP A 172 -9.13 14.73 8.83
CA ASP A 172 -7.99 13.99 8.29
C ASP A 172 -8.16 12.47 8.44
N GLU A 173 -7.15 11.68 8.06
CA GLU A 173 -7.19 10.21 8.18
C GLU A 173 -7.39 9.72 9.62
N ASN A 174 -6.92 10.49 10.61
CA ASN A 174 -7.06 10.21 12.04
C ASN A 174 -8.40 10.70 12.62
N LYS A 175 -9.27 11.27 11.78
CA LYS A 175 -10.54 11.90 12.14
C LYS A 175 -10.35 13.14 13.03
N GLU A 176 -9.19 13.79 12.96
CA GLU A 176 -8.97 15.10 13.58
C GLU A 176 -9.61 16.20 12.73
N PHE A 177 -10.18 17.20 13.39
CA PHE A 177 -10.94 18.25 12.73
C PHE A 177 -10.02 19.21 11.96
N ILE A 178 -10.25 19.35 10.65
CA ILE A 178 -9.48 20.25 9.77
C ILE A 178 -10.19 21.59 9.61
N GLY A 179 -11.52 21.57 9.43
CA GLY A 179 -12.25 22.80 9.15
C GLY A 179 -13.72 22.62 8.81
N PHE A 180 -14.41 23.75 8.75
CA PHE A 180 -15.84 23.83 8.49
C PHE A 180 -16.11 24.73 7.29
N GLN A 181 -17.08 24.33 6.46
CA GLN A 181 -17.51 25.11 5.32
C GLN A 181 -19.03 25.01 5.11
N ARG A 182 -19.56 25.98 4.36
CA ARG A 182 -20.98 26.07 4.00
C ARG A 182 -21.10 26.24 2.50
N GLY A 183 -22.05 25.55 1.88
CA GLY A 183 -22.32 25.62 0.45
C GLY A 183 -21.70 24.46 -0.32
N GLU A 184 -20.96 24.76 -1.38
CA GLU A 184 -20.35 23.76 -2.27
C GLU A 184 -19.41 22.83 -1.52
N ILE A 185 -19.52 21.51 -1.72
CA ILE A 185 -18.71 20.54 -0.98
C ILE A 185 -17.40 20.31 -1.71
N VAL A 186 -16.33 20.92 -1.22
CA VAL A 186 -14.97 20.75 -1.77
C VAL A 186 -14.04 20.25 -0.67
N THR A 187 -13.38 19.13 -0.92
CA THR A 187 -12.40 18.56 0.00
C THR A 187 -11.02 19.15 -0.27
N THR A 188 -10.21 19.25 0.78
CA THR A 188 -8.82 19.73 0.66
C THR A 188 -7.86 18.56 0.44
N ASN A 189 -6.56 18.86 0.29
CA ASN A 189 -5.52 17.84 0.22
C ASN A 189 -5.29 17.10 1.55
N LEU A 190 -5.81 17.62 2.67
CA LEU A 190 -5.72 17.02 3.99
C LEU A 190 -6.98 16.21 4.35
N ALA A 191 -8.13 16.54 3.74
CA ALA A 191 -9.41 15.94 4.10
C ALA A 191 -9.56 14.53 3.55
N SER A 192 -9.80 13.57 4.45
CA SER A 192 -10.06 12.16 4.14
C SER A 192 -11.44 11.72 4.60
N TYR A 193 -12.06 12.46 5.53
CA TYR A 193 -13.45 12.27 5.93
C TYR A 193 -14.23 13.58 5.97
N VAL A 194 -15.54 13.47 5.78
CA VAL A 194 -16.50 14.57 5.89
C VAL A 194 -17.68 14.16 6.75
N LYS A 195 -18.18 15.07 7.57
CA LYS A 195 -19.53 15.01 8.13
C LYS A 195 -20.40 16.05 7.45
N PHE A 196 -21.64 15.68 7.15
CA PHE A 196 -22.61 16.56 6.50
C PHE A 196 -23.70 16.95 7.47
N GLY A 197 -24.03 18.24 7.50
CA GLY A 197 -25.00 18.82 8.42
C GLY A 197 -26.15 19.48 7.68
N LYS A 198 -27.35 19.27 8.21
CA LYS A 198 -28.56 19.94 7.76
C LYS A 198 -29.33 20.46 8.94
N SER A 199 -29.74 21.72 8.83
CA SER A 199 -30.67 22.32 9.79
C SER A 199 -32.10 22.16 9.34
N TRP A 200 -32.96 21.80 10.29
CA TRP A 200 -34.40 21.76 10.14
C TRP A 200 -34.97 23.18 10.19
N SER A 201 -35.04 23.86 9.06
CA SER A 201 -35.86 25.08 9.00
C SER A 201 -37.34 24.69 8.88
N PHE A 202 -38.05 24.77 10.01
CA PHE A 202 -39.50 24.67 10.21
C PHE A 202 -40.36 24.71 8.92
N SER A 203 -40.72 23.54 8.39
CA SER A 203 -41.99 23.38 7.67
C SER A 203 -42.45 21.92 7.72
N SER A 204 -43.65 21.72 8.28
CA SER A 204 -44.41 20.47 8.44
C SER A 204 -43.81 19.35 9.30
N ASN A 205 -44.34 19.22 10.51
CA ASN A 205 -44.49 18.09 11.47
C ASN A 205 -44.08 16.62 11.13
N GLY A 206 -43.13 16.32 10.25
CA GLY A 206 -42.67 14.95 9.99
C GLY A 206 -41.17 14.92 9.75
N GLU A 207 -40.47 13.86 10.15
CA GLU A 207 -39.03 13.68 9.93
C GLU A 207 -38.65 13.75 8.44
N TYR A 208 -37.42 14.19 8.14
CA TYR A 208 -36.95 14.27 6.75
C TYR A 208 -36.66 12.86 6.24
N ASP A 209 -37.26 12.50 5.11
CA ASP A 209 -37.02 11.22 4.47
C ASP A 209 -35.79 11.28 3.57
N PHE A 210 -34.72 10.61 4.00
CA PHE A 210 -33.48 10.46 3.25
C PHE A 210 -33.51 9.31 2.24
N SER A 211 -34.68 8.72 1.94
CA SER A 211 -34.81 7.60 1.00
C SER A 211 -34.25 7.85 -0.37
N ASN A 212 -34.42 9.06 -0.89
CA ASN A 212 -33.93 9.45 -2.20
C ASN A 212 -32.74 10.41 -2.12
N SER A 213 -31.95 10.32 -1.04
CA SER A 213 -30.79 11.17 -0.83
C SER A 213 -29.49 10.52 -1.32
N ILE A 214 -28.61 11.33 -1.92
CA ILE A 214 -27.29 10.91 -2.39
C ILE A 214 -26.21 11.90 -1.95
N ILE A 215 -24.99 11.39 -1.86
CA ILE A 215 -23.76 12.18 -1.89
C ILE A 215 -22.83 11.52 -2.91
N CYS A 216 -22.41 12.22 -3.95
CA CYS A 216 -21.50 11.65 -4.95
C CYS A 216 -20.42 12.64 -5.34
N LYS A 217 -19.28 12.10 -5.79
CA LYS A 217 -18.23 12.90 -6.43
C LYS A 217 -18.71 13.33 -7.82
N VAL A 218 -18.33 14.54 -8.23
CA VAL A 218 -18.59 15.07 -9.59
C VAL A 218 -17.32 15.72 -10.15
N ASN A 219 -17.27 15.89 -11.47
CA ASN A 219 -16.13 16.52 -12.13
C ASN A 219 -16.27 18.04 -12.13
N HIS A 220 -17.50 18.54 -12.29
CA HIS A 220 -17.80 19.97 -12.30
C HIS A 220 -18.98 20.32 -11.39
N MET A 221 -18.94 21.54 -10.85
CA MET A 221 -20.00 22.09 -9.99
C MET A 221 -21.36 22.19 -10.66
N ASN A 222 -21.45 22.10 -11.98
CA ASN A 222 -22.70 22.18 -12.73
C ASN A 222 -23.25 20.81 -13.16
N ASP A 223 -22.56 19.71 -12.85
CA ASP A 223 -22.98 18.37 -13.28
C ASP A 223 -24.32 17.99 -12.65
N VAL A 224 -25.25 17.47 -13.47
CA VAL A 224 -26.53 16.96 -12.96
C VAL A 224 -26.28 15.60 -12.33
N VAL A 225 -26.78 15.42 -11.10
CA VAL A 225 -26.67 14.13 -10.41
C VAL A 225 -28.06 13.53 -10.28
N GLU A 226 -28.26 12.41 -10.97
CA GLU A 226 -29.45 11.58 -10.82
C GLU A 226 -29.33 10.72 -9.56
N TYR A 227 -30.46 10.50 -8.89
CA TYR A 227 -30.50 9.61 -7.75
C TYR A 227 -30.17 8.18 -8.19
N ILE A 228 -29.24 7.56 -7.46
CA ILE A 228 -28.99 6.14 -7.48
C ILE A 228 -28.98 5.62 -6.04
N PRO A 229 -29.62 4.47 -5.74
CA PRO A 229 -29.55 3.86 -4.42
C PRO A 229 -28.09 3.64 -4.00
N HIS A 230 -27.81 3.74 -2.70
CA HIS A 230 -26.52 3.30 -2.19
C HIS A 230 -26.46 1.77 -2.25
N GLU A 231 -25.41 1.25 -2.88
CA GLU A 231 -25.11 -0.18 -2.89
C GLU A 231 -23.67 -0.38 -2.44
N SER A 232 -23.48 -1.42 -1.63
CA SER A 232 -22.17 -1.82 -1.16
C SER A 232 -22.13 -3.32 -0.94
N HIS A 233 -20.93 -3.88 -1.10
CA HIS A 233 -20.66 -5.25 -0.73
C HIS A 233 -19.40 -5.30 0.12
N LYS A 234 -19.48 -6.05 1.20
CA LYS A 234 -18.41 -6.19 2.19
C LYS A 234 -18.00 -7.66 2.22
N THR A 235 -16.70 -7.89 2.17
CA THR A 235 -16.12 -9.20 2.42
C THR A 235 -15.17 -9.12 3.61
N GLU A 236 -15.18 -10.16 4.42
CA GLU A 236 -14.29 -10.31 5.57
C GLU A 236 -13.57 -11.65 5.44
N ILE A 237 -12.25 -11.62 5.64
CA ILE A 237 -11.43 -12.83 5.68
C ILE A 237 -10.91 -12.94 7.10
N LEU A 238 -11.41 -13.95 7.82
CA LEU A 238 -10.89 -14.28 9.14
C LEU A 238 -9.64 -15.14 8.97
N LEU A 239 -8.55 -14.73 9.60
CA LEU A 239 -7.28 -15.45 9.63
C LEU A 239 -7.04 -15.97 11.04
N ASP A 240 -6.39 -17.12 11.18
CA ASP A 240 -5.97 -17.61 12.50
C ASP A 240 -4.87 -16.72 13.11
N GLU A 241 -4.07 -16.09 12.25
CA GLU A 241 -2.99 -15.17 12.59
C GLU A 241 -2.89 -14.05 11.53
N PRO A 242 -2.36 -12.85 11.86
CA PRO A 242 -2.29 -11.73 10.93
C PRO A 242 -1.36 -12.02 9.73
N LEU A 243 -1.47 -11.23 8.65
CA LEU A 243 -0.56 -11.33 7.50
C LEU A 243 0.70 -10.48 7.73
N ARG A 244 1.85 -11.14 7.82
CA ARG A 244 3.11 -10.53 8.22
C ARG A 244 4.06 -10.31 7.04
N ASN A 245 5.06 -9.46 7.26
CA ASN A 245 6.08 -9.10 6.27
C ASN A 245 7.42 -8.88 6.98
N LEU A 246 8.50 -9.43 6.41
CA LEU A 246 9.88 -9.16 6.86
C LEU A 246 10.56 -8.09 5.99
N SER A 247 10.29 -8.17 4.69
CA SER A 247 10.70 -7.22 3.67
C SER A 247 9.92 -7.48 2.38
N ASN A 248 10.10 -6.63 1.35
CA ASN A 248 9.46 -6.75 0.04
C ASN A 248 9.66 -8.10 -0.69
N ARG A 249 10.44 -9.04 -0.15
CA ARG A 249 10.67 -10.38 -0.73
C ARG A 249 10.08 -11.53 0.09
N VAL A 250 9.83 -11.34 1.39
CA VAL A 250 9.33 -12.39 2.28
C VAL A 250 8.13 -11.86 3.06
N TYR A 251 6.96 -12.36 2.68
CA TYR A 251 5.68 -11.94 3.24
C TYR A 251 4.67 -13.08 3.14
N ASP A 252 3.69 -13.01 4.03
CA ASP A 252 2.47 -13.79 3.93
C ASP A 252 1.59 -13.20 2.83
N GLU A 253 0.86 -14.05 2.11
CA GLU A 253 -0.01 -13.59 1.05
C GLU A 253 -1.24 -14.48 0.88
N ILE A 254 -2.27 -13.89 0.29
CA ILE A 254 -3.42 -14.63 -0.24
C ILE A 254 -3.36 -14.55 -1.76
N VAL A 255 -3.38 -15.69 -2.42
CA VAL A 255 -3.43 -15.80 -3.89
C VAL A 255 -4.63 -16.68 -4.26
N GLY A 256 -5.63 -16.07 -4.90
CA GLY A 256 -6.90 -16.74 -5.18
C GLY A 256 -7.61 -17.17 -3.89
N ASN A 257 -7.67 -18.47 -3.63
CA ASN A 257 -8.27 -19.05 -2.44
C ASN A 257 -7.22 -19.66 -1.48
N LYS A 258 -5.93 -19.37 -1.65
CA LYS A 258 -4.87 -19.93 -0.83
C LYS A 258 -4.22 -18.87 0.03
N LEU A 259 -4.17 -19.11 1.33
CA LEU A 259 -3.33 -18.39 2.26
C LEU A 259 -1.96 -19.07 2.31
N ILE A 260 -0.90 -18.30 2.04
CA ILE A 260 0.48 -18.77 2.03
C ILE A 260 1.25 -18.00 3.09
N ARG A 261 1.63 -18.69 4.17
CA ARG A 261 2.45 -18.14 5.24
C ARG A 261 3.92 -18.45 5.01
N ARG A 262 4.75 -17.42 5.07
CA ARG A 262 6.22 -17.50 4.96
C ARG A 262 6.91 -16.87 6.14
N VAL A 263 6.17 -16.18 7.00
CA VAL A 263 6.72 -15.44 8.13
C VAL A 263 6.21 -16.07 9.43
N GLY A 264 7.15 -16.66 10.16
CA GLY A 264 6.95 -17.16 11.52
C GLY A 264 7.13 -16.04 12.54
N ARG A 265 6.61 -16.30 13.75
CA ARG A 265 6.71 -15.40 14.90
C ARG A 265 7.17 -16.21 16.11
N VAL A 266 8.09 -15.63 16.88
CA VAL A 266 8.44 -16.12 18.22
C VAL A 266 8.40 -14.94 19.19
N VAL A 267 7.85 -15.17 20.38
CA VAL A 267 7.90 -14.21 21.48
C VAL A 267 8.71 -14.84 22.59
N LEU A 268 9.89 -14.28 22.83
CA LEU A 268 10.78 -14.68 23.90
C LEU A 268 10.32 -14.00 25.18
N ASN A 269 9.96 -14.79 26.18
CA ASN A 269 9.43 -14.30 27.46
C ASN A 269 10.25 -14.80 28.67
N GLY A 270 11.39 -15.45 28.42
CA GLY A 270 12.30 -15.94 29.46
C GLY A 270 11.97 -17.34 29.95
N THR A 271 11.01 -18.03 29.33
CA THR A 271 10.71 -19.45 29.60
C THR A 271 11.52 -20.40 28.71
N GLU A 272 12.15 -19.86 27.67
CA GLU A 272 12.94 -20.60 26.71
C GLU A 272 14.26 -21.11 27.30
N VAL A 273 14.82 -22.15 26.69
CA VAL A 273 16.13 -22.69 27.09
C VAL A 273 17.23 -21.93 26.36
N TYR A 274 18.00 -21.15 27.12
CA TYR A 274 19.12 -20.39 26.56
C TYR A 274 20.47 -21.09 26.74
N GLY A 275 21.27 -21.09 25.67
CA GLY A 275 22.71 -21.34 25.71
C GLY A 275 23.50 -20.03 25.71
N GLU A 276 24.67 -20.02 26.35
CA GLU A 276 25.59 -18.89 26.28
C GLU A 276 26.49 -19.01 25.04
N TYR A 277 26.66 -17.92 24.31
CA TYR A 277 27.55 -17.89 23.16
C TYR A 277 29.01 -17.78 23.61
N ALA A 278 29.82 -18.81 23.34
CA ALA A 278 31.23 -18.80 23.66
C ALA A 278 32.01 -17.86 22.72
N ASP A 279 32.44 -16.71 23.23
CA ASP A 279 33.33 -15.80 22.50
C ASP A 279 34.78 -16.30 22.51
N VAL A 280 35.06 -17.23 21.59
CA VAL A 280 36.37 -17.91 21.49
C VAL A 280 37.53 -16.95 21.15
N ASN A 281 37.24 -15.72 20.74
CA ASN A 281 38.23 -14.73 20.29
C ASN A 281 38.22 -13.42 21.08
N ASN A 282 37.44 -13.33 22.17
CA ASN A 282 37.28 -12.12 22.99
C ASN A 282 36.91 -10.86 22.16
N ARG A 283 36.04 -11.05 21.15
CA ARG A 283 35.53 -10.03 20.22
C ARG A 283 34.36 -9.22 20.81
N LEU A 284 33.68 -9.74 21.84
CA LEU A 284 32.49 -9.18 22.50
C LEU A 284 32.85 -8.54 23.85
N LYS A 285 33.46 -7.36 23.81
CA LYS A 285 33.95 -6.66 25.02
C LYS A 285 32.85 -5.94 25.79
N ASN A 286 31.87 -5.38 25.09
CA ASN A 286 30.79 -4.57 25.63
C ASN A 286 29.45 -5.33 25.68
N VAL A 287 29.33 -6.48 25.01
CA VAL A 287 28.10 -7.29 24.98
C VAL A 287 28.30 -8.73 25.47
N ILE A 288 27.21 -9.37 25.89
CA ILE A 288 27.10 -10.82 26.15
C ILE A 288 26.05 -11.40 25.19
N GLY A 289 26.37 -12.54 24.60
CA GLY A 289 25.49 -13.25 23.66
C GLY A 289 24.86 -14.48 24.29
N TYR A 290 23.54 -14.63 24.13
CA TYR A 290 22.81 -15.86 24.40
C TYR A 290 22.10 -16.33 23.14
N PHE A 291 21.74 -17.60 23.09
CA PHE A 291 20.99 -18.16 21.98
C PHE A 291 19.91 -19.13 22.45
N THR A 292 18.84 -19.22 21.67
CA THR A 292 17.77 -20.23 21.83
C THR A 292 17.46 -20.86 20.48
N GLN A 293 16.94 -22.08 20.47
CA GLN A 293 16.60 -22.81 19.25
C GLN A 293 15.16 -22.50 18.78
N ILE A 294 14.99 -22.31 17.48
CA ILE A 294 13.70 -22.14 16.80
C ILE A 294 13.65 -23.14 15.65
N GLU A 295 12.89 -24.22 15.80
CA GLU A 295 12.96 -25.37 14.88
C GLU A 295 12.48 -25.06 13.45
N ASP A 296 11.50 -24.18 13.29
CA ASP A 296 10.79 -23.96 12.02
C ASP A 296 11.39 -22.86 11.13
N ILE A 297 12.60 -22.41 11.43
CA ILE A 297 13.22 -21.26 10.77
C ILE A 297 13.97 -21.63 9.48
N GLN A 298 13.81 -20.82 8.43
CA GLN A 298 14.63 -20.95 7.23
C GLN A 298 16.00 -20.34 7.46
N PHE A 299 17.02 -21.18 7.31
CA PHE A 299 18.40 -20.72 7.38
C PHE A 299 18.97 -20.50 5.97
N LYS A 300 19.02 -19.23 5.53
CA LYS A 300 19.81 -18.81 4.37
C LYS A 300 21.05 -18.07 4.86
N ASN A 301 22.23 -18.65 4.63
CA ASN A 301 23.56 -18.16 5.04
C ASN A 301 23.92 -16.71 4.59
N SER A 302 23.05 -15.98 3.90
CA SER A 302 23.39 -14.71 3.25
C SER A 302 22.35 -13.59 3.31
N GLU A 303 21.15 -13.79 3.88
CA GLU A 303 20.09 -12.76 3.82
C GLU A 303 19.39 -12.49 5.17
N LYS A 304 19.07 -11.20 5.34
CA LYS A 304 18.56 -10.52 6.55
C LYS A 304 17.07 -10.82 6.78
N ASN A 305 16.70 -12.06 7.07
CA ASN A 305 15.28 -12.43 7.08
C ASN A 305 14.73 -12.57 8.50
N ILE A 306 15.02 -11.59 9.35
CA ILE A 306 14.33 -11.42 10.63
C ILE A 306 14.00 -9.94 10.88
N LEU A 307 12.95 -9.69 11.65
CA LEU A 307 12.60 -8.42 12.27
C LEU A 307 12.52 -8.62 13.77
N CYS A 308 12.93 -7.63 14.55
CA CYS A 308 12.85 -7.65 16.01
C CYS A 308 12.33 -6.32 16.52
N ASN A 309 11.45 -6.37 17.52
CA ASN A 309 10.87 -5.16 18.11
C ASN A 309 11.86 -4.41 19.02
N VAL A 310 12.69 -5.12 19.79
CA VAL A 310 13.52 -4.51 20.84
C VAL A 310 14.89 -4.04 20.36
N MET A 311 15.47 -4.70 19.35
CA MET A 311 16.86 -4.43 18.97
C MET A 311 17.14 -4.61 17.48
N PRO A 312 18.21 -3.97 16.96
CA PRO A 312 18.60 -4.11 15.57
C PRO A 312 18.92 -5.56 15.18
N THR A 313 18.54 -5.92 13.96
CA THR A 313 18.86 -7.23 13.37
C THR A 313 20.15 -7.12 12.55
N SER A 314 21.10 -8.04 12.69
CA SER A 314 22.36 -8.00 11.92
C SER A 314 22.66 -9.33 11.21
N ALA A 315 23.30 -9.25 10.03
CA ALA A 315 23.70 -10.41 9.22
C ALA A 315 25.12 -10.90 9.50
N TYR A 316 25.90 -10.18 10.30
CA TYR A 316 27.31 -10.46 10.51
C TYR A 316 27.58 -11.02 11.89
N ASP A 317 28.37 -12.08 11.91
CA ASP A 317 29.12 -12.49 13.08
C ASP A 317 30.00 -11.31 13.53
N GLU A 318 29.95 -10.99 14.83
CA GLU A 318 31.04 -10.30 15.55
C GLU A 318 31.14 -8.78 15.42
N LYS A 319 30.05 -8.05 15.63
CA LYS A 319 30.18 -6.69 16.15
C LYS A 319 29.90 -6.69 17.64
N ASP A 320 30.75 -5.98 18.38
CA ASP A 320 30.59 -5.69 19.80
C ASP A 320 29.44 -4.70 20.02
N THR A 321 28.24 -5.12 19.62
CA THR A 321 27.05 -4.29 19.46
C THR A 321 25.80 -5.06 19.87
N ILE A 322 24.84 -4.35 20.46
CA ILE A 322 23.52 -4.86 20.79
C ILE A 322 22.79 -5.27 19.51
N GLY A 323 22.08 -6.39 19.54
CA GLY A 323 21.25 -6.83 18.42
C GLY A 323 20.88 -8.30 18.47
N CYS A 324 20.10 -8.72 17.48
CA CYS A 324 19.74 -10.13 17.29
C CYS A 324 20.07 -10.60 15.86
N LYS A 325 20.23 -11.92 15.71
CA LYS A 325 20.52 -12.56 14.42
C LYS A 325 20.18 -14.04 14.43
N LEU A 326 20.13 -14.63 13.24
CA LEU A 326 20.16 -16.08 13.06
C LEU A 326 21.60 -16.55 12.90
N GLY A 327 22.02 -17.52 13.70
CA GLY A 327 23.36 -18.14 13.62
C GLY A 327 23.41 -19.27 12.59
N GLY A 328 24.58 -19.90 12.40
CA GLY A 328 24.85 -21.03 11.49
C GLY A 328 24.07 -22.35 11.73
N SER A 329 23.00 -22.29 12.50
CA SER A 329 22.13 -23.36 13.00
C SER A 329 20.78 -22.69 13.35
N PRO A 330 19.66 -23.41 13.58
CA PRO A 330 18.36 -22.81 13.88
C PRO A 330 18.31 -22.13 15.27
N HIS A 331 19.29 -21.28 15.55
CA HIS A 331 19.50 -20.55 16.77
C HIS A 331 19.28 -19.06 16.51
N LEU A 332 18.39 -18.47 17.29
CA LEU A 332 18.28 -17.04 17.42
C LEU A 332 19.29 -16.59 18.48
N HIS A 333 20.26 -15.78 18.05
CA HIS A 333 21.25 -15.17 18.92
C HIS A 333 20.80 -13.77 19.32
N ILE A 334 21.01 -13.43 20.58
CA ILE A 334 20.66 -12.15 21.19
C ILE A 334 21.88 -11.62 21.92
N TYR A 335 22.28 -10.40 21.61
CA TYR A 335 23.40 -9.70 22.21
C TYR A 335 22.89 -8.48 22.97
N LEU A 336 23.16 -8.42 24.27
CA LEU A 336 22.82 -7.28 25.13
C LEU A 336 24.08 -6.70 25.79
N SER A 337 24.01 -5.45 26.20
CA SER A 337 25.12 -4.75 26.87
C SER A 337 25.50 -5.42 28.18
N ARG A 338 26.81 -5.50 28.46
CA ARG A 338 27.36 -5.90 29.77
C ARG A 338 27.01 -4.93 30.89
N GLU A 339 26.68 -3.69 30.55
CA GLU A 339 26.17 -2.73 31.53
C GLU A 339 24.74 -3.08 31.99
N LEU A 340 24.00 -3.80 31.15
CA LEU A 340 22.61 -4.19 31.39
C LEU A 340 22.50 -5.57 32.04
N ILE A 341 23.33 -6.52 31.60
CA ILE A 341 23.31 -7.91 32.06
C ILE A 341 24.72 -8.41 32.35
N ASN A 342 24.90 -9.20 33.41
CA ASN A 342 26.21 -9.77 33.79
C ASN A 342 26.18 -11.31 33.92
N SER A 343 25.01 -11.91 33.92
CA SER A 343 24.79 -13.34 34.08
C SER A 343 23.64 -13.84 33.20
N LYS A 344 23.46 -15.16 33.15
CA LYS A 344 22.34 -15.78 32.43
C LYS A 344 21.01 -15.48 33.12
N GLU A 345 21.02 -15.44 34.44
CA GLU A 345 19.88 -15.07 35.26
C GLU A 345 19.44 -13.64 34.97
N ASP A 346 20.37 -12.68 34.91
CA ASP A 346 20.06 -11.29 34.55
C ASP A 346 19.45 -11.18 33.15
N PHE A 347 19.97 -11.97 32.19
CA PHE A 347 19.44 -12.02 30.84
C PHE A 347 18.01 -12.56 30.79
N ILE A 348 17.72 -13.64 31.51
CA ILE A 348 16.37 -14.22 31.59
C ILE A 348 15.41 -13.23 32.25
N ASP A 349 15.83 -12.58 33.34
CA ASP A 349 15.00 -11.59 34.03
C ASP A 349 14.77 -10.34 33.18
N TYR A 350 15.76 -9.92 32.39
CA TYR A 350 15.58 -8.87 31.39
C TYR A 350 14.49 -9.23 30.36
N ILE A 351 14.53 -10.43 29.78
CA ILE A 351 13.53 -10.85 28.78
C ILE A 351 12.13 -10.98 29.38
N LYS A 352 12.00 -11.41 30.64
CA LYS A 352 10.69 -11.45 31.32
C LYS A 352 10.06 -10.06 31.45
N LEU A 353 10.89 -9.05 31.70
CA LEU A 353 10.46 -7.65 31.83
C LEU A 353 10.26 -6.99 30.46
N ASN A 354 11.08 -7.38 29.48
CA ASN A 354 11.09 -6.84 28.13
C ASN A 354 10.97 -7.99 27.10
N PRO A 355 9.77 -8.56 26.90
CA PRO A 355 9.58 -9.65 25.94
C PRO A 355 10.06 -9.25 24.54
N ILE A 356 10.86 -10.13 23.95
CA ILE A 356 11.45 -9.89 22.63
C ILE A 356 10.64 -10.65 21.60
N GLU A 357 9.98 -9.91 20.71
CA GLU A 357 9.29 -10.47 19.56
C GLU A 357 10.21 -10.47 18.34
N VAL A 358 10.32 -11.65 17.70
CA VAL A 358 11.08 -11.83 16.47
C VAL A 358 10.21 -12.46 15.41
N LEU A 359 10.12 -11.81 14.25
CA LEU A 359 9.57 -12.39 13.03
C LEU A 359 10.71 -12.99 12.21
N TYR A 360 10.49 -14.12 11.57
CA TYR A 360 11.49 -14.85 10.81
C TYR A 360 10.92 -15.57 9.59
N GLU A 361 11.74 -15.85 8.57
CA GLU A 361 11.31 -16.64 7.40
C GLU A 361 11.16 -18.11 7.79
N LEU A 362 10.04 -18.75 7.43
CA LEU A 362 9.76 -20.16 7.68
C LEU A 362 10.54 -21.06 6.72
N ALA A 363 11.07 -22.18 7.23
CA ALA A 363 11.83 -23.15 6.43
C ALA A 363 11.03 -23.68 5.23
N GLU A 364 9.76 -24.00 5.48
CA GLU A 364 8.77 -24.37 4.47
C GLU A 364 7.53 -23.47 4.62
N PRO A 365 6.95 -22.98 3.50
CA PRO A 365 5.73 -22.19 3.58
C PRO A 365 4.56 -23.05 4.06
N ILE A 366 3.74 -22.49 4.95
CA ILE A 366 2.48 -23.12 5.37
C ILE A 366 1.40 -22.66 4.40
N ILE A 367 0.69 -23.61 3.77
CA ILE A 367 -0.35 -23.32 2.79
C ILE A 367 -1.69 -23.81 3.33
N GLU A 368 -2.64 -22.88 3.46
CA GLU A 368 -3.99 -23.13 3.93
C GLU A 368 -4.99 -22.76 2.83
N GLU A 369 -5.99 -23.61 2.62
CA GLU A 369 -7.07 -23.32 1.67
C GLU A 369 -8.15 -22.49 2.39
N LEU A 370 -8.41 -21.30 1.89
CA LEU A 370 -9.54 -20.48 2.30
C LEU A 370 -10.83 -21.07 1.71
N PRO A 371 -11.95 -20.99 2.45
CA PRO A 371 -13.20 -21.66 2.06
C PRO A 371 -13.71 -21.25 0.67
N ASN A 372 -13.40 -20.03 0.22
CA ASN A 372 -13.66 -19.57 -1.14
C ASN A 372 -12.60 -18.54 -1.57
N GLY A 373 -12.45 -18.34 -2.88
CA GLY A 373 -11.72 -17.19 -3.42
C GLY A 373 -12.41 -15.88 -3.07
N ILE A 374 -11.62 -14.81 -2.92
CA ILE A 374 -12.14 -13.53 -2.44
C ILE A 374 -12.73 -12.75 -3.60
N THR A 375 -14.05 -12.57 -3.57
CA THR A 375 -14.79 -11.82 -4.58
C THR A 375 -15.70 -10.79 -3.94
N LEU A 376 -15.91 -9.71 -4.66
CA LEU A 376 -16.77 -8.59 -4.28
C LEU A 376 -17.72 -8.28 -5.44
N GLN A 377 -18.91 -7.78 -5.12
CA GLN A 377 -19.79 -7.18 -6.13
C GLN A 377 -19.15 -5.89 -6.63
N GLY A 378 -18.92 -5.80 -7.94
CA GLY A 378 -18.58 -4.58 -8.65
C GLY A 378 -19.83 -3.81 -9.05
N TYR A 379 -19.70 -2.50 -9.09
CA TYR A 379 -20.68 -1.52 -9.50
C TYR A 379 -20.12 -0.63 -10.62
N ASP A 380 -20.99 0.12 -11.28
CA ASP A 380 -20.56 1.24 -12.12
C ASP A 380 -19.73 2.27 -11.32
N ASP A 381 -18.50 2.53 -11.78
CA ASP A 381 -17.50 3.37 -11.10
C ASP A 381 -17.29 2.99 -9.62
N THR A 382 -16.92 1.72 -9.39
CA THR A 382 -16.68 1.15 -8.07
C THR A 382 -15.53 1.84 -7.36
N THR A 383 -15.74 2.13 -6.09
CA THR A 383 -14.66 2.49 -5.17
C THR A 383 -14.44 1.37 -4.17
N MET A 384 -13.18 0.90 -4.12
CA MET A 384 -12.71 -0.12 -3.19
C MET A 384 -12.14 0.54 -1.94
N TYR A 385 -12.46 -0.04 -0.78
CA TYR A 385 -11.96 0.39 0.52
C TYR A 385 -11.33 -0.79 1.25
N ILE A 386 -10.14 -0.57 1.79
CA ILE A 386 -9.49 -1.47 2.75
C ILE A 386 -9.69 -0.88 4.15
N GLU A 387 -10.49 -1.53 4.98
CA GLU A 387 -10.82 -1.10 6.35
C GLU A 387 -9.94 -1.81 7.39
N ASN A 388 -8.63 -1.81 7.15
CA ASN A 388 -7.62 -2.29 8.10
C ASN A 388 -6.75 -1.13 8.60
N SER A 389 -6.30 -1.21 9.86
CA SER A 389 -5.38 -0.22 10.45
C SER A 389 -4.09 -0.15 9.64
N ILE A 390 -3.54 -1.32 9.31
CA ILE A 390 -2.42 -1.47 8.37
C ILE A 390 -2.96 -1.93 7.03
N ALA A 391 -2.75 -1.13 5.98
CA ALA A 391 -3.17 -1.49 4.64
C ALA A 391 -2.27 -2.61 4.09
N PRO A 392 -2.83 -3.73 3.60
CA PRO A 392 -2.08 -4.69 2.82
C PRO A 392 -1.79 -4.12 1.42
N THR A 393 -0.84 -4.73 0.72
CA THR A 393 -0.71 -4.52 -0.74
C THR A 393 -1.67 -5.45 -1.45
N VAL A 394 -2.52 -4.91 -2.32
CA VAL A 394 -3.61 -5.62 -2.96
C VAL A 394 -3.54 -5.50 -4.48
N GLN A 395 -4.03 -6.52 -5.15
CA GLN A 395 -4.27 -6.54 -6.59
C GLN A 395 -5.71 -6.93 -6.85
N TYR A 396 -6.42 -6.10 -7.61
CA TYR A 396 -7.81 -6.32 -7.97
C TYR A 396 -7.92 -6.69 -9.44
N GLY A 397 -8.94 -7.44 -9.79
CA GLY A 397 -9.43 -7.49 -11.15
C GLY A 397 -10.93 -7.21 -11.20
N TYR A 398 -11.39 -6.57 -12.26
CA TYR A 398 -12.77 -6.12 -12.37
C TYR A 398 -13.25 -6.08 -13.81
N ASN A 399 -14.58 -6.12 -13.98
CA ASN A 399 -15.21 -5.92 -15.27
C ASN A 399 -15.22 -4.44 -15.64
N ALA A 400 -14.68 -4.09 -16.81
CA ALA A 400 -14.72 -2.73 -17.36
C ALA A 400 -15.76 -2.58 -18.47
N LEU A 401 -16.10 -1.32 -18.80
CA LEU A 401 -16.94 -0.96 -19.93
C LEU A 401 -16.26 -1.31 -21.27
N ILE A 402 -17.00 -1.96 -22.20
CA ILE A 402 -16.49 -2.44 -23.50
C ILE A 402 -15.81 -1.33 -24.32
N PRO A 403 -16.41 -0.13 -24.50
CA PRO A 403 -15.79 0.92 -25.33
C PRO A 403 -14.42 1.36 -24.81
N TYR A 404 -14.26 1.42 -23.50
CA TYR A 404 -12.99 1.79 -22.87
C TYR A 404 -11.91 0.73 -23.10
N LYS A 405 -12.26 -0.56 -23.04
CA LYS A 405 -11.33 -1.63 -23.38
C LYS A 405 -10.84 -1.52 -24.84
N GLN A 406 -11.73 -1.21 -25.77
CA GLN A 406 -11.36 -1.03 -27.18
C GLN A 406 -10.40 0.16 -27.37
N GLU A 407 -10.62 1.26 -26.64
CA GLU A 407 -9.71 2.40 -26.63
C GLU A 407 -8.31 2.01 -26.11
N LEU A 408 -8.22 1.26 -25.01
CA LEU A 408 -6.95 0.75 -24.49
C LEU A 408 -6.24 -0.18 -25.47
N LEU A 409 -6.97 -1.07 -26.16
CA LEU A 409 -6.41 -1.96 -27.18
C LEU A 409 -5.83 -1.17 -28.37
N ASN A 410 -6.54 -0.15 -28.83
CA ASN A 410 -6.06 0.72 -29.91
C ASN A 410 -4.79 1.48 -29.49
N GLN A 411 -4.76 1.99 -28.25
CA GLN A 411 -3.57 2.65 -27.70
C GLN A 411 -2.38 1.69 -27.61
N LYS A 412 -2.59 0.41 -27.27
CA LYS A 412 -1.54 -0.63 -27.27
C LYS A 412 -0.93 -0.78 -28.67
N GLU A 413 -1.78 -0.96 -29.68
CA GLU A 413 -1.34 -1.15 -31.07
C GLU A 413 -0.54 0.06 -31.57
N GLU A 414 -0.95 1.28 -31.21
CA GLU A 414 -0.22 2.50 -31.53
C GLU A 414 1.16 2.56 -30.86
N VAL A 415 1.25 2.21 -29.58
CA VAL A 415 2.53 2.15 -28.85
C VAL A 415 3.47 1.12 -29.46
N GLU A 416 2.99 -0.11 -29.70
CA GLU A 416 3.79 -1.17 -30.32
C GLU A 416 4.29 -0.76 -31.72
N THR A 417 3.43 -0.12 -32.51
CA THR A 417 3.79 0.40 -33.84
C THR A 417 4.87 1.47 -33.75
N ASN A 418 4.72 2.43 -32.83
CA ASN A 418 5.69 3.51 -32.63
C ASN A 418 7.05 2.96 -32.19
N THR A 419 7.07 1.92 -31.37
CA THR A 419 8.30 1.29 -30.90
C THR A 419 9.00 0.51 -31.99
N LEU A 420 8.25 -0.22 -32.79
CA LEU A 420 8.78 -0.87 -33.98
C LEU A 420 9.34 0.17 -34.97
N ASP A 421 8.68 1.31 -35.15
CA ASP A 421 9.18 2.40 -36.00
C ASP A 421 10.48 3.01 -35.46
N ILE A 422 10.56 3.23 -34.14
CA ILE A 422 11.79 3.67 -33.47
C ILE A 422 12.92 2.66 -33.71
N GLU A 423 12.67 1.38 -33.49
CA GLU A 423 13.69 0.33 -33.55
C GLU A 423 14.12 -0.04 -34.97
N GLN A 424 13.18 -0.05 -35.93
CA GLN A 424 13.42 -0.53 -37.29
C GLN A 424 13.72 0.58 -38.29
N ASN A 425 13.26 1.82 -38.05
CA ASN A 425 13.44 2.92 -38.99
C ASN A 425 14.32 4.03 -38.40
N ILE A 426 14.01 4.53 -37.19
CA ILE A 426 14.69 5.70 -36.62
C ILE A 426 16.12 5.34 -36.18
N ILE A 427 16.33 4.26 -35.42
CA ILE A 427 17.66 3.86 -34.95
C ILE A 427 18.59 3.54 -36.13
N PRO A 428 18.21 2.71 -37.12
CA PRO A 428 19.06 2.42 -38.27
C PRO A 428 19.39 3.67 -39.09
N TYR A 429 18.44 4.58 -39.30
CA TYR A 429 18.69 5.84 -40.00
C TYR A 429 19.74 6.71 -39.27
N LEU A 430 19.68 6.78 -37.95
CA LEU A 430 20.67 7.51 -37.15
C LEU A 430 22.06 6.84 -37.22
N MET A 431 22.12 5.50 -37.23
CA MET A 431 23.37 4.75 -37.41
C MET A 431 23.97 4.94 -38.81
N ASP A 432 23.15 4.93 -39.86
CA ASP A 432 23.59 5.20 -41.24
C ASP A 432 24.09 6.64 -41.39
N MET A 433 23.44 7.60 -40.75
CA MET A 433 23.91 8.98 -40.71
C MET A 433 25.28 9.08 -40.03
N GLU A 434 25.48 8.36 -38.91
CA GLU A 434 26.76 8.28 -38.21
C GLU A 434 27.85 7.64 -39.08
N PHE A 435 27.55 6.52 -39.74
CA PHE A 435 28.49 5.84 -40.64
C PHE A 435 28.91 6.73 -41.81
N ASN A 436 27.96 7.41 -42.45
CA ASN A 436 28.25 8.33 -43.54
C ASN A 436 29.04 9.56 -43.07
N LEU A 437 28.79 10.05 -41.85
CA LEU A 437 29.58 11.12 -41.25
C LEU A 437 31.03 10.67 -40.97
N MET A 438 31.24 9.45 -40.49
CA MET A 438 32.59 8.88 -40.29
C MET A 438 33.35 8.73 -41.61
N LEU A 439 32.68 8.28 -42.68
CA LEU A 439 33.31 8.15 -43.99
C LEU A 439 33.72 9.50 -44.60
N MET A 440 33.02 10.59 -44.28
CA MET A 440 33.39 11.95 -44.67
C MET A 440 34.58 12.52 -43.87
N GLU A 441 35.00 11.89 -42.77
CA GLU A 441 36.20 12.27 -42.01
C GLU A 441 37.49 11.65 -42.59
N ASP A 442 37.38 10.62 -43.43
CA ASP A 442 38.50 9.87 -44.04
C ASP A 442 38.87 10.32 -45.48
N GLU A 443 38.18 11.33 -46.05
CA GLU A 443 38.54 12.06 -47.31
C GLU A 443 39.01 13.51 -47.04
#